data_AF-A0A8C9UJQ4-F1
#
_entry.id   AF-A0A8C9UJQ4-F1
#
_cell.length_a   1.000
_cell.length_b   1.000
_cell.length_c   1.000
_cell.angle_alpha   90.00
_cell.angle_beta   90.00
_cell.angle_gamma   90.00
#
_symmetry.space_group_name_H-M   'P 1'
#
loop_
_entity.id
_entity.type
_entity.pdbx_description
1 polymer ?
#
loop_
_entity_poly.entity_id
_entity_poly.type
_entity_poly.pdbx_seq_one_letter_code
_entity_poly.pdbx_strand_id
1 'polypeptide(L)'
;MAIYEEVSVSGFEEFNQAVKQHLGKTIFAYFTGSKDAEGKSWCPDCVQAEPVVREGLKHVSKECVFIHCQVGEKPYWKDPNNDFRKQLKITAVPTLIKYGTPQKLVESECLQANLVEMLFSED
;
A
#
# COMPACT_ATOMS: atom_id res chain seq x y z
N MET A 1 -9.53 3.05 19.85
CA MET A 1 -8.78 2.72 18.62
C MET A 1 -9.29 3.65 17.54
N ALA A 2 -8.40 4.31 16.81
CA ALA A 2 -8.82 5.11 15.67
C ALA A 2 -9.46 4.19 14.61
N ILE A 3 -10.41 4.74 13.86
CA ILE A 3 -11.13 4.00 12.82
C ILE A 3 -10.40 4.26 11.51
N TYR A 4 -10.18 3.22 10.72
CA TYR A 4 -9.69 3.35 9.35
C TYR A 4 -10.78 2.93 8.36
N GLU A 5 -10.84 3.63 7.24
CA GLU A 5 -11.63 3.26 6.06
C GLU A 5 -10.74 2.45 5.12
N GLU A 6 -11.09 1.19 4.81
CA GLU A 6 -10.34 0.37 3.85
C GLU A 6 -10.94 0.48 2.46
N VAL A 7 -10.09 0.82 1.48
CA VAL A 7 -10.44 0.91 0.07
C VAL A 7 -9.55 -0.04 -0.72
N SER A 8 -10.14 -1.05 -1.36
CA SER A 8 -9.41 -1.95 -2.25
C SER A 8 -9.54 -1.48 -3.70
N VAL A 9 -8.40 -1.35 -4.39
CA VAL A 9 -8.32 -0.89 -5.79
C VAL A 9 -7.37 -1.75 -6.60
N SER A 10 -7.57 -1.78 -7.92
CA SER A 10 -6.71 -2.47 -8.88
C SER A 10 -6.25 -1.51 -9.98
N GLY A 11 -4.94 -1.35 -10.10
CA GLY A 11 -4.34 -0.48 -11.10
C GLY A 11 -4.29 1.01 -10.70
N PHE A 12 -3.57 1.77 -11.53
CA PHE A 12 -3.20 3.14 -11.22
C PHE A 12 -4.37 4.13 -11.30
N GLU A 13 -5.31 3.91 -12.21
CA GLU A 13 -6.47 4.78 -12.39
C GLU A 13 -7.40 4.74 -11.17
N GLU A 14 -7.77 3.54 -10.73
CA GLU A 14 -8.59 3.35 -9.52
C GLU A 14 -7.89 3.89 -8.27
N PHE A 15 -6.57 3.69 -8.16
CA PHE A 15 -5.77 4.29 -7.08
C PHE A 15 -5.91 5.82 -7.04
N ASN A 16 -5.73 6.49 -8.18
CA ASN A 16 -5.87 7.95 -8.23
C ASN A 16 -7.30 8.41 -7.92
N GLN A 17 -8.31 7.66 -8.34
CA GLN A 17 -9.69 7.96 -8.02
C GLN A 17 -9.95 7.84 -6.52
N ALA A 18 -9.47 6.77 -5.89
CA ALA A 18 -9.57 6.57 -4.44
C ALA A 18 -8.86 7.70 -3.68
N VAL A 19 -7.65 8.08 -4.10
CA VAL A 19 -6.96 9.23 -3.50
C VAL A 19 -7.76 10.52 -3.65
N LYS A 20 -8.31 10.80 -4.84
CA LYS A 20 -9.11 12.01 -5.10
C LYS A 20 -10.37 12.08 -4.23
N GLN A 21 -11.03 10.95 -4.00
CA GLN A 21 -12.23 10.85 -3.16
C GLN A 21 -11.94 11.12 -1.68
N HIS A 22 -10.69 10.91 -1.25
CA HIS A 22 -10.27 11.03 0.14
C HIS A 22 -9.30 12.20 0.36
N LEU A 23 -9.26 13.18 -0.55
CA LEU A 23 -8.46 14.38 -0.39
C LEU A 23 -8.78 15.07 0.94
N GLY A 24 -7.74 15.45 1.68
CA GLY A 24 -7.85 16.08 2.99
C GLY A 24 -7.90 15.10 4.17
N LYS A 25 -8.02 13.78 3.93
CA LYS A 25 -7.79 12.75 4.97
C LYS A 25 -6.34 12.26 4.94
N THR A 26 -5.89 11.68 6.06
CA THR A 26 -4.64 10.89 6.07
C THR A 26 -4.85 9.63 5.25
N ILE A 27 -4.00 9.40 4.24
CA ILE A 27 -4.07 8.22 3.38
C ILE A 27 -2.80 7.40 3.56
N PHE A 28 -2.96 6.13 3.90
CA PHE A 28 -1.92 5.12 3.79
C PHE A 28 -2.20 4.26 2.57
N ALA A 29 -1.21 4.07 1.70
CA ALA A 29 -1.37 3.27 0.49
C ALA A 29 -0.40 2.09 0.52
N TYR A 30 -0.95 0.89 0.38
CA TYR A 30 -0.20 -0.37 0.34
C TYR A 30 -0.25 -0.94 -1.07
N PHE A 31 0.89 -0.92 -1.75
CA PHE A 31 1.06 -1.43 -3.12
C PHE A 31 1.54 -2.87 -3.08
N THR A 32 0.76 -3.77 -3.66
CA THR A 32 1.01 -5.22 -3.70
C THR A 32 0.89 -5.77 -5.12
N GLY A 33 1.53 -6.92 -5.39
CA GLY A 33 1.29 -7.65 -6.62
C GLY A 33 -0.14 -8.17 -6.71
N SER A 34 -0.75 -8.09 -7.90
CA SER A 34 -2.11 -8.61 -8.12
C SER A 34 -2.25 -10.07 -7.71
N LYS A 35 -3.44 -10.43 -7.24
CA LYS A 35 -3.86 -11.80 -6.96
C LYS A 35 -4.53 -12.37 -8.21
N ASP A 36 -4.22 -13.62 -8.54
CA ASP A 36 -4.90 -14.36 -9.60
C ASP A 36 -6.34 -14.75 -9.18
N ALA A 37 -7.05 -15.46 -10.06
CA ALA A 37 -8.42 -15.93 -9.79
C ALA A 37 -8.52 -16.88 -8.58
N GLU A 38 -7.42 -17.49 -8.16
CA GLU A 38 -7.32 -18.34 -6.97
C GLU A 38 -6.93 -17.54 -5.71
N GLY A 39 -6.75 -16.21 -5.84
CA GLY A 39 -6.34 -15.33 -4.74
C GLY A 39 -4.84 -15.36 -4.47
N LYS A 40 -4.02 -15.99 -5.32
CA LYS A 40 -2.57 -16.10 -5.13
C LYS A 40 -1.87 -14.90 -5.76
N SER A 41 -1.08 -14.18 -4.97
CA SER A 41 -0.21 -13.13 -5.50
C SER A 41 1.04 -13.75 -6.12
N TRP A 42 1.50 -13.19 -7.24
CA TRP A 42 2.78 -13.56 -7.86
C TRP A 42 4.00 -13.10 -7.03
N CYS A 43 3.77 -12.27 -6.00
CA CYS A 43 4.77 -11.67 -5.14
C CYS A 43 4.79 -12.36 -3.77
N PRO A 44 5.81 -13.20 -3.45
CA PRO A 44 5.87 -13.91 -2.17
C PRO A 44 6.03 -12.95 -0.98
N ASP A 45 6.85 -11.91 -1.11
CA ASP A 45 7.08 -10.90 -0.07
C ASP A 45 5.78 -10.17 0.28
N CYS A 46 4.92 -9.93 -0.72
CA CYS A 46 3.62 -9.29 -0.53
C CYS A 46 2.68 -10.17 0.31
N VAL A 47 2.70 -11.50 0.09
CA VAL A 47 1.92 -12.46 0.86
C VAL A 47 2.39 -12.52 2.32
N GLN A 48 3.70 -12.45 2.54
CA GLN A 48 4.28 -12.45 3.89
C GLN A 48 4.06 -11.14 4.64
N ALA A 49 4.10 -10.01 3.94
CA ALA A 49 3.97 -8.68 4.54
C ALA A 49 2.52 -8.26 4.79
N GLU A 50 1.55 -8.72 4.00
CA GLU A 50 0.13 -8.37 4.17
C GLU A 50 -0.39 -8.58 5.62
N PRO A 51 -0.15 -9.71 6.31
CA PRO A 51 -0.60 -9.86 7.70
C PRO A 51 0.09 -8.89 8.67
N VAL A 52 1.37 -8.57 8.47
CA VAL A 52 2.11 -7.62 9.31
C VAL A 52 1.56 -6.20 9.15
N VAL A 53 1.34 -5.77 7.90
CA VAL A 53 0.74 -4.47 7.59
C VAL A 53 -0.68 -4.36 8.16
N ARG A 54 -1.50 -5.41 8.00
CA ARG A 54 -2.86 -5.43 8.56
C ARG A 54 -2.89 -5.42 10.08
N GLU A 55 -1.94 -6.09 10.73
CA GLU A 55 -1.82 -6.03 12.20
C GLU A 55 -1.42 -4.62 12.66
N GLY A 56 -0.52 -3.96 11.94
CA GLY A 56 -0.10 -2.59 12.19
C GLY A 56 -1.25 -1.57 12.14
N LEU A 57 -2.26 -1.78 11.30
CA LEU A 57 -3.44 -0.89 11.22
C LEU A 57 -4.19 -0.74 12.55
N LYS A 58 -4.04 -1.70 13.48
CA LYS A 58 -4.64 -1.60 14.83
C LYS A 58 -4.03 -0.47 15.67
N HIS A 59 -2.84 0.02 15.29
CA HIS A 59 -2.08 1.05 16.00
C HIS A 59 -2.24 2.44 15.39
N VAL A 60 -3.10 2.60 14.38
CA VAL A 60 -3.38 3.90 13.79
C VAL A 60 -3.83 4.90 14.88
N SER A 61 -3.20 6.06 14.90
CA SER A 61 -3.42 7.11 15.91
C SER A 61 -4.56 8.08 15.56
N LYS A 62 -4.92 8.19 14.27
CA LYS A 62 -5.92 9.13 13.73
C LYS A 62 -6.83 8.48 12.70
N GLU A 63 -8.03 9.04 12.49
CA GLU A 63 -8.88 8.58 11.38
C GLU A 63 -8.13 8.69 10.04
N CYS A 64 -8.02 7.57 9.33
CA CYS A 64 -7.28 7.49 8.09
C CYS A 64 -7.98 6.60 7.06
N VAL A 65 -7.49 6.66 5.83
CA VAL A 65 -7.92 5.79 4.74
C VAL A 65 -6.76 4.86 4.40
N PHE A 66 -7.01 3.56 4.45
CA PHE A 66 -6.07 2.55 4.02
C PHE A 66 -6.45 2.07 2.61
N ILE A 67 -5.64 2.44 1.62
CA ILE A 67 -5.83 2.02 0.24
C ILE A 67 -4.96 0.79 -0.03
N HIS A 68 -5.61 -0.36 -0.22
CA HIS A 68 -4.97 -1.59 -0.67
C HIS A 68 -4.97 -1.63 -2.20
N CYS A 69 -3.81 -1.39 -2.81
CA CYS A 69 -3.66 -1.22 -4.25
C CYS A 69 -2.92 -2.39 -4.89
N GLN A 70 -3.62 -3.13 -5.74
CA GLN A 70 -3.01 -4.13 -6.60
C GLN A 70 -2.36 -3.46 -7.80
N VAL A 71 -1.04 -3.57 -7.95
CA VAL A 71 -0.30 -2.91 -9.04
C VAL A 71 -0.49 -3.57 -10.41
N GLY A 72 -1.21 -4.68 -10.46
CA GLY A 72 -1.39 -5.51 -11.65
C GLY A 72 -0.40 -6.66 -11.75
N GLU A 73 -0.42 -7.31 -12.91
CA GLU A 73 0.32 -8.54 -13.18
C GLU A 73 1.83 -8.31 -13.23
N LYS A 74 2.60 -9.37 -12.92
CA LYS A 74 4.08 -9.34 -12.90
C LYS A 74 4.71 -8.74 -14.16
N PRO A 75 4.23 -9.00 -15.39
CA PRO A 75 4.78 -8.37 -16.61
C PRO A 75 4.60 -6.85 -16.63
N TYR A 76 3.43 -6.34 -16.24
CA TYR A 76 3.18 -4.90 -16.13
C TYR A 76 4.08 -4.26 -15.07
N TRP A 77 4.21 -4.90 -13.90
CA TRP A 77 5.05 -4.40 -12.82
C TRP A 77 6.54 -4.30 -13.21
N LYS A 78 7.03 -5.22 -14.04
CA LYS A 78 8.40 -5.24 -14.55
C LYS A 78 8.69 -4.13 -15.56
N ASP A 79 7.68 -3.57 -16.22
CA ASP A 79 7.88 -2.46 -17.16
C ASP A 79 8.33 -1.21 -16.40
N PRO A 80 9.55 -0.67 -16.63
CA PRO A 80 9.99 0.58 -15.99
C PRO A 80 9.12 1.79 -16.36
N ASN A 81 8.33 1.69 -17.43
CA ASN A 81 7.41 2.75 -17.88
C ASN A 81 5.99 2.63 -17.30
N ASN A 82 5.71 1.69 -16.40
CA ASN A 82 4.40 1.63 -15.78
C ASN A 82 4.12 2.90 -14.93
N ASP A 83 2.84 3.19 -14.74
CA ASP A 83 2.41 4.45 -14.12
C ASP A 83 2.84 4.58 -12.66
N PHE A 84 2.84 3.48 -11.89
CA PHE A 84 3.31 3.48 -10.51
C PHE A 84 4.78 3.90 -10.41
N ARG A 85 5.63 3.41 -11.31
CA ARG A 85 7.06 3.77 -11.36
C ARG A 85 7.27 5.20 -11.86
N LYS A 86 6.56 5.60 -12.92
CA LYS A 86 6.77 6.93 -13.53
C LYS A 86 6.19 8.05 -12.68
N GLN A 87 4.97 7.88 -12.19
CA GLN A 87 4.18 8.93 -11.54
C GLN A 87 4.35 8.93 -10.02
N LEU A 88 4.36 7.76 -9.37
CA LEU A 88 4.46 7.64 -7.90
C LEU A 88 5.85 7.24 -7.39
N LYS A 89 6.78 6.91 -8.30
CA LYS A 89 8.14 6.44 -7.96
C LYS A 89 8.15 5.21 -7.04
N ILE A 90 7.13 4.35 -7.14
CA ILE A 90 7.13 3.05 -6.45
C ILE A 90 8.05 2.11 -7.22
N THR A 91 9.17 1.73 -6.63
CA THR A 91 10.23 0.97 -7.31
C THR A 91 10.20 -0.52 -6.99
N ALA A 92 9.58 -0.93 -5.88
CA ALA A 92 9.45 -2.30 -5.45
C ALA A 92 8.05 -2.57 -4.85
N VAL A 93 7.66 -3.83 -4.74
CA VAL A 93 6.48 -4.26 -4.00
C VAL A 93 6.88 -5.43 -3.09
N PRO A 94 6.33 -5.55 -1.87
CA PRO A 94 5.34 -4.65 -1.28
C PRO A 94 5.94 -3.27 -0.94
N THR A 95 5.15 -2.20 -1.07
CA THR A 95 5.52 -0.87 -0.59
C THR A 95 4.34 -0.26 0.17
N LEU A 96 4.56 0.21 1.38
CA LEU A 96 3.60 0.96 2.18
C LEU A 96 4.04 2.42 2.27
N ILE A 97 3.16 3.37 1.96
CA ILE A 97 3.46 4.81 2.06
C ILE A 97 2.41 5.55 2.89
N LYS A 98 2.82 6.66 3.52
CA LYS A 98 1.91 7.71 3.97
C LYS A 98 1.81 8.77 2.88
N TYR A 99 0.71 8.77 2.14
CA TYR A 99 0.54 9.56 0.93
C TYR A 99 0.69 11.06 1.21
N GLY A 100 1.41 11.78 0.34
CA GLY A 100 1.73 13.20 0.52
C GLY A 100 2.94 13.48 1.42
N THR A 101 3.60 12.44 1.95
CA THR A 101 4.81 12.55 2.78
C THR A 101 5.97 11.74 2.19
N PRO A 102 7.23 11.95 2.61
CA PRO A 102 8.35 11.11 2.20
C PRO A 102 8.38 9.74 2.91
N GLN A 103 7.50 9.49 3.89
CA GLN A 103 7.52 8.27 4.69
C GLN A 103 7.04 7.07 3.88
N LYS A 104 7.87 6.04 3.82
CA LYS A 104 7.59 4.79 3.12
C LYS A 104 8.35 3.63 3.75
N LEU A 105 7.79 2.42 3.63
CA LEU A 105 8.42 1.16 3.92
C LEU A 105 8.41 0.32 2.64
N VAL A 106 9.54 -0.29 2.31
CA VAL A 106 9.75 -1.02 1.06
C VAL A 106 10.20 -2.45 1.37
N GLU A 107 9.58 -3.43 0.70
CA GLU A 107 9.94 -4.85 0.74
C GLU A 107 10.06 -5.40 2.16
N SER A 108 11.27 -5.64 2.65
CA SER A 108 11.55 -6.22 3.96
C SER A 108 11.15 -5.31 5.12
N GLU A 109 11.07 -4.00 4.90
CA GLU A 109 10.57 -3.05 5.91
C GLU A 109 9.09 -3.26 6.20
N CYS A 110 8.30 -3.71 5.20
CA CYS A 110 6.88 -4.07 5.40
C CYS A 110 6.70 -5.34 6.26
N LEU A 111 7.76 -6.11 6.49
CA LEU A 111 7.76 -7.28 7.39
C LEU A 111 8.15 -6.92 8.83
N GLN A 112 8.64 -5.70 9.08
CA GLN A 112 9.07 -5.27 10.41
C GLN A 112 7.88 -4.61 11.14
N ALA A 113 7.23 -5.37 12.03
CA ALA A 113 6.05 -4.90 12.76
C ALA A 113 6.27 -3.55 13.44
N ASN A 114 7.44 -3.34 14.07
CA ASN A 114 7.78 -2.08 14.72
C ASN A 114 7.84 -0.89 13.74
N LEU A 115 8.34 -1.07 12.51
CA LEU A 115 8.38 0.00 11.51
C LEU A 115 6.99 0.31 10.97
N VAL A 116 6.20 -0.73 10.72
CA VAL A 116 4.81 -0.61 10.28
C VAL A 116 3.97 0.12 11.33
N GLU A 117 4.09 -0.25 12.59
CA GLU A 117 3.42 0.40 13.71
C GLU A 117 3.83 1.87 13.85
N MET A 118 5.13 2.17 13.74
CA MET A 118 5.63 3.55 13.77
C MET A 118 5.01 4.38 12.65
N LEU A 119 5.00 3.87 11.41
CA LEU A 119 4.43 4.58 10.28
C LEU A 119 2.93 4.90 10.48
N PHE A 120 2.16 3.97 11.04
CA PHE A 120 0.73 4.18 11.31
C PHE A 120 0.45 5.07 12.52
N SER A 121 1.39 5.14 13.46
CA SER A 121 1.24 5.93 14.69
C SER A 121 1.72 7.38 14.54
N GLU A 122 2.61 7.65 13.58
CA GLU A 122 3.19 8.99 13.36
C GLU A 122 2.16 10.00 12.81
N ASP A 123 2.08 11.16 13.47
CA ASP A 123 1.21 12.29 13.15
C ASP A 123 1.67 13.09 11.92
#